data_AF-A0A1F9NDW4-F1
#
_entry.id   AF-A0A1F9NDW4-F1
#
_cell.length_a   1.000
_cell.length_b   1.000
_cell.length_c   1.000
_cell.angle_alpha   90.00
_cell.angle_beta   90.00
_cell.angle_gamma   90.00
#
_symmetry.space_group_name_H-M   'P 1'
#
loop_
_entity.id
_entity.type
_entity.pdbx_description
1 polymer ?
#
loop_
_entity_poly.entity_id
_entity_poly.type
_entity_poly.pdbx_seq_one_letter_code
_entity_poly.pdbx_strand_id
1 'polypeptide(L)'
;KELSFETIIAVSEENLIQKSKLSRNLHFSAGSRHDPDSGKLEGFSPKTIDQLWQASLFDWIIVEADGSRQKPLKATASHEPVIPGSTTCLILVTGLDAVGVPLDETHVHRALLFSGNTGLPMGKTVDESSIALCLAMELKKAAAFCAAQDHIIFLNKADTQAGTASGIKIINFLKDINQDGRIIIASLKDVSCIKAEITLSKAKHKEIS
;
A
#
# COMPACT_ATOMS: atom_id res chain seq x y z
N LYS A 1 9.73 -24.32 -16.16
CA LYS A 1 9.02 -23.38 -17.05
C LYS A 1 9.33 -22.00 -16.52
N GLU A 2 10.12 -21.22 -17.25
CA GLU A 2 10.36 -19.82 -16.93
C GLU A 2 9.01 -19.12 -16.97
N LEU A 3 8.61 -18.46 -15.87
CA LEU A 3 7.41 -17.64 -15.83
C LEU A 3 7.67 -16.44 -16.75
N SER A 4 7.26 -16.53 -18.01
CA SER A 4 7.24 -15.36 -18.89
C SER A 4 6.13 -14.44 -18.38
N PHE A 5 6.50 -13.31 -17.79
CA PHE A 5 5.54 -12.28 -17.40
C PHE A 5 4.86 -11.75 -18.66
N GLU A 6 3.58 -12.10 -18.83
CA GLU A 6 2.77 -11.56 -19.92
C GLU A 6 2.21 -10.21 -19.48
N THR A 7 2.47 -9.17 -20.27
CA THR A 7 1.90 -7.84 -20.09
C THR A 7 0.95 -7.53 -21.23
N ILE A 8 -0.32 -7.30 -20.92
CA ILE A 8 -1.36 -6.94 -21.89
C ILE A 8 -1.58 -5.43 -21.87
N ILE A 9 -1.32 -4.77 -23.01
CA ILE A 9 -1.71 -3.38 -23.22
C ILE A 9 -3.12 -3.35 -23.81
N ALA A 10 -4.07 -2.65 -23.18
CA ALA A 10 -5.43 -2.56 -23.68
C ALA A 10 -6.03 -1.17 -23.46
N VAL A 11 -6.69 -0.62 -24.46
CA VAL A 11 -7.23 0.76 -24.41
C VAL A 11 -8.61 0.85 -23.74
N SER A 12 -9.23 -0.29 -23.45
CA SER A 12 -10.53 -0.39 -22.77
C SER A 12 -10.66 -1.72 -22.03
N GLU A 13 -11.64 -1.79 -21.13
CA GLU A 13 -12.07 -3.02 -20.45
C GLU A 13 -12.37 -4.14 -21.44
N GLU A 14 -13.20 -3.89 -22.46
CA GLU A 14 -13.59 -4.88 -23.46
C GLU A 14 -12.36 -5.40 -24.23
N ASN A 15 -11.43 -4.50 -24.58
CA ASN A 15 -10.20 -4.90 -25.24
C ASN A 15 -9.33 -5.77 -24.34
N LEU A 16 -9.25 -5.46 -23.05
CA LEU A 16 -8.53 -6.27 -22.08
C LEU A 16 -9.14 -7.67 -21.95
N ILE A 17 -10.47 -7.76 -21.87
CA ILE A 17 -11.21 -9.02 -21.77
C ILE A 17 -11.00 -9.90 -23.01
N GLN A 18 -10.99 -9.31 -24.21
CA GLN A 18 -10.75 -10.08 -25.43
C GLN A 18 -9.31 -10.60 -25.49
N LYS A 19 -8.33 -9.78 -25.09
CA LYS A 19 -6.92 -10.18 -25.07
C LYS A 19 -6.63 -11.22 -23.97
N SER A 20 -7.26 -11.11 -22.80
CA SER A 20 -7.06 -12.04 -21.70
C SER A 20 -7.50 -13.47 -22.05
N LYS A 21 -8.56 -13.63 -22.86
CA LYS A 21 -9.01 -14.95 -23.37
C LYS A 21 -7.96 -15.65 -24.25
N LEU A 22 -7.03 -14.89 -24.82
CA LEU A 22 -5.94 -15.41 -25.65
C LEU A 22 -4.66 -15.67 -24.83
N SER A 23 -4.61 -15.20 -23.57
CA SER A 23 -3.49 -15.43 -22.68
C SER A 23 -3.36 -16.94 -22.40
N ARG A 24 -2.11 -17.40 -22.39
CA ARG A 24 -1.76 -18.78 -22.04
C ARG A 24 -1.45 -18.95 -20.56
N ASN A 25 -1.41 -17.84 -19.82
CA ASN A 25 -1.02 -17.81 -18.42
C ASN A 25 -2.26 -17.62 -17.54
N LEU A 26 -2.23 -18.21 -16.34
CA LEU A 26 -3.28 -18.01 -15.33
C LEU A 26 -3.23 -16.61 -14.70
N HIS A 27 -2.14 -15.87 -14.89
CA HIS A 27 -1.97 -14.50 -14.44
C HIS A 27 -1.21 -13.68 -15.50
N PHE A 28 -1.51 -12.39 -15.57
CA PHE A 28 -0.83 -11.43 -16.42
C PHE A 28 -0.85 -10.05 -15.76
N SER A 29 0.08 -9.18 -16.16
CA SER A 29 0.01 -7.75 -15.85
C SER A 29 -0.72 -7.02 -16.96
N ALA A 30 -1.39 -5.91 -16.65
CA ALA A 30 -2.09 -5.14 -17.67
C ALA A 30 -2.01 -3.64 -17.43
N GLY A 31 -2.04 -2.87 -18.51
CA GLY A 31 -2.08 -1.42 -18.46
C GLY A 31 -2.77 -0.83 -19.68
N SER A 32 -3.14 0.45 -19.57
CA SER A 32 -3.85 1.19 -20.61
C SER A 32 -2.93 1.60 -21.76
N ARG A 33 -1.67 1.92 -21.44
CA ARG A 33 -0.67 2.37 -22.40
C ARG A 33 0.72 2.04 -21.90
N HIS A 34 1.66 1.84 -22.82
CA HIS A 34 3.08 1.86 -22.52
C HIS A 34 3.64 3.22 -22.93
N ASP A 35 4.28 3.93 -21.99
CA ASP A 35 4.99 5.17 -22.27
C ASP A 35 6.39 4.84 -22.81
N PRO A 36 6.69 5.11 -24.10
CA PRO A 36 7.97 4.77 -24.70
C PRO A 36 9.13 5.58 -24.12
N ASP A 37 8.89 6.79 -23.58
CA ASP A 37 9.96 7.67 -23.11
C ASP A 37 10.41 7.29 -21.70
N SER A 38 9.47 6.96 -20.82
CA SER A 38 9.79 6.54 -19.44
C SER A 38 9.92 5.03 -19.26
N GLY A 39 9.50 4.24 -20.26
CA GLY A 39 9.41 2.77 -20.17
C GLY A 39 8.35 2.29 -19.17
N LYS A 40 7.46 3.18 -18.71
CA LYS A 40 6.44 2.86 -17.71
C LYS A 40 5.16 2.37 -18.35
N LEU A 41 4.53 1.44 -17.64
CA LEU A 41 3.17 1.03 -17.92
C LEU A 41 2.21 2.00 -17.22
N GLU A 42 1.31 2.61 -17.99
CA GLU A 42 0.21 3.37 -17.44
C GLU A 42 -0.93 2.45 -17.04
N GLY A 43 -1.38 2.59 -15.79
CA GLY A 43 -2.48 1.80 -15.26
C GLY A 43 -3.83 2.17 -15.89
N PHE A 44 -4.85 1.39 -15.54
CA PHE A 44 -6.24 1.72 -15.84
C PHE A 44 -6.78 2.73 -14.81
N SER A 45 -7.84 3.44 -15.18
CA SER A 45 -8.57 4.28 -14.23
C SER A 45 -9.24 3.43 -13.14
N PRO A 46 -9.45 3.95 -11.92
CA PRO A 46 -10.22 3.25 -10.87
C PRO A 46 -11.58 2.75 -11.36
N LYS A 47 -12.29 3.57 -12.14
CA LYS A 47 -13.57 3.20 -12.74
C LYS A 47 -13.47 1.96 -13.64
N THR A 48 -12.41 1.87 -14.45
CA THR A 48 -12.19 0.70 -15.31
C THR A 48 -11.91 -0.56 -14.49
N ILE A 49 -11.18 -0.44 -13.38
CA ILE A 49 -10.98 -1.55 -12.46
C ILE A 49 -12.29 -1.97 -11.80
N ASP A 50 -13.12 -1.01 -11.38
CA ASP A 50 -14.45 -1.31 -10.81
C ASP A 50 -15.30 -2.09 -11.82
N GLN A 51 -15.29 -1.72 -13.10
CA GLN A 51 -16.04 -2.45 -14.13
C GLN A 51 -15.51 -3.88 -14.35
N LEU A 52 -14.18 -4.05 -14.43
CA LEU A 52 -13.53 -5.37 -14.52
C LEU A 52 -13.87 -6.26 -13.33
N TRP A 53 -13.94 -5.69 -12.13
CA TRP A 53 -14.37 -6.41 -10.93
C TRP A 53 -15.82 -6.86 -11.03
N GLN A 54 -16.73 -5.98 -11.46
CA GLN A 54 -18.15 -6.32 -11.64
C GLN A 54 -18.36 -7.40 -12.72
N ALA A 55 -17.54 -7.41 -13.77
CA ALA A 55 -17.58 -8.43 -14.80
C ALA A 55 -17.30 -9.86 -14.27
N SER A 56 -16.73 -9.99 -13.06
CA SER A 56 -16.49 -11.28 -12.38
C SER A 56 -15.65 -12.25 -13.23
N LEU A 57 -14.68 -11.72 -13.97
CA LEU A 57 -13.84 -12.49 -14.91
C LEU A 57 -12.50 -12.94 -14.30
N PHE A 58 -12.09 -12.34 -13.18
CA PHE A 58 -10.82 -12.60 -12.51
C PHE A 58 -11.07 -12.96 -11.06
N ASP A 59 -10.42 -14.00 -10.57
CA ASP A 59 -10.45 -14.34 -9.15
C ASP A 59 -9.80 -13.25 -8.29
N TRP A 60 -8.75 -12.62 -8.84
CA TRP A 60 -7.97 -11.58 -8.18
C TRP A 60 -7.60 -10.46 -9.14
N ILE A 61 -7.75 -9.22 -8.69
CA ILE A 61 -7.20 -8.04 -9.34
C ILE A 61 -6.31 -7.33 -8.33
N ILE A 62 -5.02 -7.26 -8.63
CA ILE A 62 -4.04 -6.56 -7.78
C ILE A 62 -3.74 -5.22 -8.41
N VAL A 63 -3.96 -4.14 -7.67
CA VAL A 63 -3.72 -2.77 -8.11
C VAL A 63 -2.61 -2.15 -7.28
N GLU A 64 -1.52 -1.73 -7.92
CA GLU A 64 -0.56 -0.84 -7.30
C GLU A 64 -1.10 0.59 -7.36
N ALA A 65 -1.52 1.11 -6.21
CA ALA A 65 -2.03 2.48 -6.09
C ALA A 65 -0.97 3.43 -5.48
N ASP A 66 -0.84 4.61 -6.09
CA ASP A 66 -0.02 5.73 -5.63
C ASP A 66 1.42 5.37 -5.26
N GLY A 67 2.25 5.14 -6.27
CA GLY A 67 3.67 4.84 -6.08
C GLY A 67 4.42 5.93 -5.30
N SER A 68 5.30 5.53 -4.37
CA SER A 68 6.11 6.44 -3.53
C SER A 68 7.38 6.97 -4.22
N ARG A 69 7.53 6.73 -5.53
CA ARG A 69 8.81 6.89 -6.26
C ARG A 69 9.95 6.08 -5.63
N GLN A 70 9.65 4.84 -5.25
CA GLN A 70 10.56 3.90 -4.59
C GLN A 70 11.04 4.32 -3.19
N LYS A 71 10.48 5.40 -2.63
CA LYS A 71 10.77 5.82 -1.25
C LYS A 71 10.06 4.92 -0.24
N PRO A 72 10.65 4.66 0.92
CA PRO A 72 10.08 3.73 1.89
C PRO A 72 8.84 4.25 2.61
N LEU A 73 8.60 5.56 2.60
CA LEU A 73 7.51 6.21 3.32
C LEU A 73 6.87 7.29 2.46
N LYS A 74 5.54 7.43 2.55
CA LYS A 74 4.77 8.46 1.84
C LYS A 74 3.68 9.06 2.71
N ALA A 75 3.33 10.32 2.42
CA ALA A 75 2.05 10.92 2.78
C ALA A 75 1.29 11.27 1.49
N THR A 76 -0.01 10.99 1.44
CA THR A 76 -0.82 11.18 0.23
C THR A 76 -1.36 12.61 0.13
N ALA A 77 -1.39 13.16 -1.08
CA ALA A 77 -1.96 14.48 -1.37
C ALA A 77 -3.50 14.46 -1.33
N SER A 78 -4.15 15.61 -1.42
CA SER A 78 -5.62 15.72 -1.33
C SER A 78 -6.39 14.92 -2.41
N HIS A 79 -5.80 14.73 -3.59
CA HIS A 79 -6.38 13.95 -4.69
C HIS A 79 -6.02 12.45 -4.64
N GLU A 80 -5.29 12.04 -3.62
CA GLU A 80 -4.88 10.66 -3.38
C GLU A 80 -5.53 10.14 -2.08
N PRO A 81 -5.65 8.81 -1.90
CA PRO A 81 -5.16 7.77 -2.80
C PRO A 81 -6.08 7.52 -4.01
N VAL A 82 -5.49 7.14 -5.14
CA VAL A 82 -6.21 6.76 -6.37
C VAL A 82 -6.48 5.26 -6.34
N ILE A 83 -7.55 4.86 -5.64
CA ILE A 83 -7.96 3.45 -5.50
C ILE A 83 -9.34 3.17 -6.10
N PRO A 84 -9.61 1.94 -6.60
CA PRO A 84 -10.95 1.51 -7.01
C PRO A 84 -11.93 1.47 -5.84
N GLY A 85 -13.18 1.85 -6.07
CA GLY A 85 -14.23 1.78 -5.05
C GLY A 85 -14.55 0.32 -4.67
N SER A 86 -14.38 -0.61 -5.61
CA SER A 86 -14.57 -2.05 -5.43
C SER A 86 -13.44 -2.75 -4.68
N THR A 87 -12.46 -2.01 -4.13
CA THR A 87 -11.36 -2.60 -3.35
C THR A 87 -11.91 -3.36 -2.15
N THR A 88 -11.57 -4.65 -2.03
CA THR A 88 -12.01 -5.54 -0.96
C THR A 88 -10.97 -5.72 0.15
N CYS A 89 -9.69 -5.58 -0.21
CA CYS A 89 -8.53 -5.63 0.69
C CYS A 89 -7.61 -4.45 0.39
N LEU A 90 -7.28 -3.68 1.41
CA LEU A 90 -6.42 -2.50 1.31
C LEU A 90 -5.10 -2.77 2.03
N ILE A 91 -3.98 -2.59 1.34
CA ILE A 91 -2.64 -2.83 1.87
C ILE A 91 -1.82 -1.55 1.83
N LEU A 92 -1.48 -1.01 2.99
CA LEU A 92 -0.49 0.05 3.11
C LEU A 92 0.89 -0.55 3.28
N VAL A 93 1.79 -0.27 2.34
CA VAL A 93 3.18 -0.75 2.38
C VAL A 93 4.08 0.38 2.87
N THR A 94 4.91 0.08 3.87
CA THR A 94 5.94 1.00 4.38
C THR A 94 7.24 0.25 4.61
N GLY A 95 8.36 0.82 4.17
CA GLY A 95 9.69 0.29 4.43
C GLY A 95 10.21 0.71 5.80
N LEU A 96 10.67 -0.26 6.59
CA LEU A 96 11.27 -0.02 7.91
C LEU A 96 12.64 0.68 7.84
N ASP A 97 13.25 0.72 6.66
CA ASP A 97 14.43 1.55 6.37
C ASP A 97 14.10 3.06 6.32
N ALA A 98 12.83 3.46 6.51
CA ALA A 98 12.46 4.85 6.79
C ALA A 98 12.78 5.28 8.23
N VAL A 99 12.96 4.35 9.17
CA VAL A 99 13.29 4.71 10.56
C VAL A 99 14.73 5.19 10.62
N GLY A 100 14.95 6.33 11.27
CA GLY A 100 16.30 6.90 11.46
C GLY A 100 16.78 7.81 10.34
N VAL A 101 16.06 7.91 9.21
CA VAL A 101 16.40 8.83 8.12
C VAL A 101 15.87 10.23 8.40
N PRO A 102 16.47 11.29 7.84
CA PRO A 102 15.91 12.64 7.96
C PRO A 102 14.59 12.78 7.20
N LEU A 103 13.67 13.55 7.75
CA LEU A 103 12.44 13.95 7.08
C LEU A 103 12.76 15.02 6.02
N ASP A 104 12.95 14.57 4.79
CA ASP A 104 13.19 15.42 3.63
C ASP A 104 12.64 14.80 2.33
N GLU A 105 12.64 15.57 1.25
CA GLU A 105 12.19 15.12 -0.07
C GLU A 105 13.16 14.16 -0.77
N THR A 106 14.28 13.79 -0.15
CA THR A 106 15.14 12.71 -0.65
C THR A 106 14.64 11.37 -0.14
N HIS A 107 14.24 11.30 1.14
CA HIS A 107 13.92 10.05 1.81
C HIS A 107 12.42 9.77 1.95
N VAL A 108 11.59 10.81 2.09
CA VAL A 108 10.13 10.67 2.28
C VAL A 108 9.41 11.24 1.06
N HIS A 109 8.39 10.54 0.57
CA HIS A 109 7.58 11.03 -0.55
C HIS A 109 6.58 12.06 -0.02
N ARG A 110 6.72 13.32 -0.46
CA ARG A 110 5.95 14.47 0.03
C ARG A 110 6.19 14.72 1.51
N ALA A 111 7.46 14.90 1.86
CA ALA A 111 7.92 15.13 3.21
C ALA A 111 7.22 16.30 3.90
N LEU A 112 6.86 17.36 3.15
CA LEU A 112 6.09 18.47 3.72
C LEU A 112 4.68 18.06 4.19
N LEU A 113 4.00 17.18 3.44
CA LEU A 113 2.70 16.64 3.87
C LEU A 113 2.87 15.72 5.07
N PHE A 114 3.90 14.88 5.07
CA PHE A 114 4.24 14.03 6.20
C PHE A 114 4.49 14.87 7.47
N SER A 115 5.25 15.95 7.34
CA SER A 115 5.51 16.91 8.41
C SER A 115 4.21 17.51 8.95
N GLY A 116 3.34 17.99 8.06
CA GLY A 116 2.03 18.54 8.46
C GLY A 116 1.11 17.54 9.13
N ASN A 117 1.12 16.28 8.68
CA ASN A 117 0.28 15.21 9.23
C ASN A 117 0.76 14.74 10.60
N THR A 118 2.07 14.62 10.77
CA THR A 118 2.66 13.99 11.97
C THR A 118 3.15 15.00 13.01
N GLY A 119 3.30 16.27 12.62
CA GLY A 119 3.95 17.29 13.43
C GLY A 119 5.48 17.19 13.49
N LEU A 120 6.10 16.20 12.84
CA LEU A 120 7.55 16.05 12.79
C LEU A 120 8.15 17.17 11.93
N PRO A 121 9.02 18.05 12.45
CA PRO A 121 9.61 19.13 11.66
C PRO A 121 10.54 18.60 10.55
N MET A 122 10.58 19.29 9.42
CA MET A 122 11.51 19.01 8.33
C MET A 122 12.97 18.94 8.83
N GLY A 123 13.74 17.99 8.30
CA GLY A 123 15.12 17.71 8.67
C GLY A 123 15.31 16.94 9.98
N LYS A 124 14.24 16.72 10.77
CA LYS A 124 14.31 15.84 11.96
C LYS A 124 14.24 14.38 11.56
N THR A 125 14.73 13.52 12.43
CA THR A 125 14.75 12.08 12.23
C THR A 125 13.33 11.52 12.26
N VAL A 126 12.97 10.75 11.23
CA VAL A 126 11.76 9.94 11.21
C VAL A 126 11.89 8.82 12.23
N ASP A 127 10.94 8.74 13.15
CA ASP A 127 10.89 7.77 14.24
C ASP A 127 9.67 6.84 14.10
N GLU A 128 9.60 5.81 14.94
CA GLU A 128 8.50 4.85 14.91
C GLU A 128 7.14 5.49 15.24
N SER A 129 7.12 6.54 16.06
CA SER A 129 5.88 7.22 16.48
C SER A 129 5.26 8.03 15.33
N SER A 130 6.07 8.78 14.59
CA SER A 130 5.63 9.55 13.41
C SER A 130 5.17 8.63 12.27
N ILE A 131 5.85 7.49 12.06
CA ILE A 131 5.40 6.48 11.08
C ILE A 131 4.03 5.91 11.47
N ALA A 132 3.84 5.52 12.74
CA ALA A 132 2.56 4.98 13.22
C ALA A 132 1.42 5.99 13.03
N LEU A 133 1.64 7.25 13.38
CA LEU A 133 0.65 8.32 13.21
C LEU A 133 0.30 8.53 11.73
N CYS A 134 1.31 8.59 10.86
CA CYS A 134 1.10 8.70 9.42
C CYS A 134 0.28 7.51 8.89
N LEU A 135 0.67 6.29 9.21
CA LEU A 135 -0.04 5.06 8.79
C LEU A 135 -1.50 5.06 9.20
N ALA A 136 -1.82 5.46 10.43
CA ALA A 136 -3.21 5.53 10.90
C ALA A 136 -4.03 6.56 10.12
N MET A 137 -3.44 7.74 9.83
CA MET A 137 -4.09 8.77 9.03
C MET A 137 -4.31 8.32 7.58
N GLU A 138 -3.29 7.74 6.96
CA GLU A 138 -3.33 7.24 5.59
C GLU A 138 -4.33 6.09 5.45
N LEU A 139 -4.39 5.18 6.43
CA LEU A 139 -5.33 4.06 6.41
C LEU A 139 -6.77 4.56 6.53
N LYS A 140 -7.03 5.47 7.47
CA LYS A 140 -8.36 6.08 7.62
C LYS A 140 -8.78 6.80 6.35
N LYS A 141 -7.86 7.54 5.72
CA LYS A 141 -8.12 8.27 4.49
C LYS A 141 -8.43 7.31 3.34
N ALA A 142 -7.60 6.31 3.12
CA ALA A 142 -7.78 5.32 2.06
C ALA A 142 -9.05 4.49 2.23
N ALA A 143 -9.36 4.05 3.46
CA ALA A 143 -10.60 3.33 3.76
C ALA A 143 -11.87 4.14 3.46
N ALA A 144 -11.81 5.48 3.46
CA ALA A 144 -12.95 6.32 3.11
C ALA A 144 -13.30 6.31 1.60
N PHE A 145 -12.40 5.81 0.74
CA PHE A 145 -12.60 5.78 -0.72
C PHE A 145 -13.04 4.40 -1.25
N CYS A 146 -13.10 3.37 -0.41
CA CYS A 146 -13.43 2.02 -0.85
C CYS A 146 -14.25 1.23 0.16
N ALA A 147 -14.76 0.07 -0.28
CA ALA A 147 -15.57 -0.82 0.55
C ALA A 147 -14.74 -1.86 1.35
N ALA A 148 -13.41 -1.71 1.40
CA ALA A 148 -12.53 -2.70 1.99
C ALA A 148 -12.84 -2.93 3.47
N GLN A 149 -12.90 -4.20 3.87
CA GLN A 149 -13.06 -4.60 5.27
C GLN A 149 -11.75 -5.22 5.81
N ASP A 150 -10.93 -5.78 4.92
CA ASP A 150 -9.58 -6.23 5.27
C ASP A 150 -8.59 -5.07 5.07
N HIS A 151 -8.03 -4.60 6.17
CA HIS A 151 -7.05 -3.52 6.22
C HIS A 151 -5.72 -4.08 6.72
N ILE A 152 -4.69 -3.98 5.88
CA ILE A 152 -3.36 -4.49 6.17
C ILE A 152 -2.36 -3.33 6.20
N ILE A 153 -1.61 -3.23 7.30
CA ILE A 153 -0.38 -2.44 7.37
C ILE A 153 0.79 -3.40 7.20
N PHE A 154 1.49 -3.30 6.08
CA PHE A 154 2.62 -4.14 5.73
C PHE A 154 3.93 -3.37 5.93
N LEU A 155 4.62 -3.67 7.03
CA LEU A 155 5.92 -3.12 7.41
C LEU A 155 7.03 -3.98 6.79
N ASN A 156 7.45 -3.61 5.58
CA ASN A 156 8.46 -4.32 4.80
C ASN A 156 9.89 -3.93 5.20
N LYS A 157 10.88 -4.66 4.67
CA LYS A 157 12.31 -4.45 4.87
C LYS A 157 12.76 -4.62 6.33
N ALA A 158 12.12 -5.54 7.05
CA ALA A 158 12.57 -6.04 8.35
C ALA A 158 13.80 -6.96 8.19
N ASP A 159 14.81 -6.51 7.44
CA ASP A 159 15.97 -7.31 7.02
C ASP A 159 16.94 -7.57 8.19
N THR A 160 16.79 -6.82 9.28
CA THR A 160 17.63 -6.91 10.47
C THR A 160 16.80 -7.05 11.73
N GLN A 161 17.44 -7.51 12.82
CA GLN A 161 16.81 -7.55 14.14
C GLN A 161 16.37 -6.15 14.61
N ALA A 162 17.16 -5.11 14.29
CA ALA A 162 16.80 -3.72 14.57
C ALA A 162 15.54 -3.30 13.79
N GLY A 163 15.45 -3.63 12.50
CA GLY A 163 14.25 -3.37 11.70
C GLY A 163 13.01 -4.06 12.27
N THR A 164 13.14 -5.32 12.65
CA THR A 164 12.05 -6.07 13.32
C THR A 164 11.63 -5.41 14.64
N ALA A 165 12.60 -4.98 15.46
CA ALA A 165 12.33 -4.29 16.72
C ALA A 165 11.61 -2.95 16.49
N SER A 166 11.99 -2.17 15.46
CA SER A 166 11.28 -0.95 15.08
C SER A 166 9.86 -1.25 14.61
N GLY A 167 9.64 -2.31 13.84
CA GLY A 167 8.30 -2.76 13.47
C GLY A 167 7.42 -3.08 14.69
N ILE A 168 7.97 -3.72 15.72
CA ILE A 168 7.26 -4.00 16.98
C ILE A 168 6.90 -2.71 17.71
N LYS A 169 7.80 -1.72 17.75
CA LYS A 169 7.48 -0.41 18.35
C LYS A 169 6.37 0.31 17.58
N ILE A 170 6.38 0.26 16.25
CA ILE A 170 5.29 0.82 15.42
C ILE A 170 3.96 0.14 15.77
N ILE A 171 3.92 -1.19 15.90
CA ILE A 171 2.72 -1.92 16.35
C ILE A 171 2.22 -1.39 17.69
N ASN A 172 3.12 -1.18 18.66
CA ASN A 172 2.73 -0.67 19.98
C ASN A 172 2.13 0.75 19.89
N PHE A 173 2.74 1.64 19.10
CA PHE A 173 2.17 2.97 18.88
C PHE A 173 0.81 2.92 18.18
N LEU A 174 0.65 2.06 17.17
CA LEU A 174 -0.63 1.84 16.48
C LEU A 174 -1.71 1.34 17.46
N LYS A 175 -1.33 0.46 18.39
CA LYS A 175 -2.20 -0.01 19.47
C LYS A 175 -2.60 1.12 20.42
N ASP A 176 -1.66 1.96 20.82
CA ASP A 176 -1.91 3.07 21.75
C ASP A 176 -2.87 4.12 21.16
N ILE A 177 -2.85 4.32 19.83
CA ILE A 177 -3.81 5.19 19.13
C ILE A 177 -5.08 4.46 18.67
N ASN A 178 -5.33 3.24 19.17
CA ASN A 178 -6.51 2.42 18.90
C ASN A 178 -6.75 2.16 17.40
N GLN A 179 -5.66 1.94 16.65
CA GLN A 179 -5.73 1.55 15.25
C GLN A 179 -6.27 0.11 15.12
N ASP A 180 -7.12 -0.09 14.12
CA ASP A 180 -7.68 -1.38 13.73
C ASP A 180 -6.96 -1.94 12.51
N GLY A 181 -6.94 -3.27 12.37
CA GLY A 181 -6.45 -3.96 11.18
C GLY A 181 -5.32 -4.94 11.45
N ARG A 182 -4.94 -5.65 10.39
CA ARG A 182 -3.85 -6.63 10.41
C ARG A 182 -2.53 -5.92 10.16
N ILE A 183 -1.53 -6.18 11.00
CA ILE A 183 -0.19 -5.61 10.86
C ILE A 183 0.79 -6.75 10.65
N ILE A 184 1.57 -6.66 9.58
CA ILE A 184 2.54 -7.68 9.19
C ILE A 184 3.92 -7.02 9.13
N ILE A 185 4.88 -7.57 9.86
CA ILE A 185 6.30 -7.24 9.73
C ILE A 185 6.92 -8.28 8.83
N ALA A 186 7.60 -7.85 7.77
CA ALA A 186 8.19 -8.76 6.81
C ALA A 186 9.52 -8.27 6.22
N SER A 187 10.33 -9.22 5.77
CA SER A 187 11.41 -9.00 4.82
C SER A 187 11.14 -9.84 3.58
N LEU A 188 10.82 -9.19 2.46
CA LEU A 188 10.61 -9.88 1.18
C LEU A 188 11.90 -10.45 0.56
N LYS A 189 13.07 -10.21 1.16
CA LYS A 189 14.34 -10.85 0.75
C LYS A 189 14.49 -12.27 1.29
N ASP A 190 13.77 -12.57 2.38
CA ASP A 190 13.90 -13.84 3.07
C ASP A 190 12.89 -14.86 2.56
N VAL A 191 13.31 -16.12 2.48
CA VAL A 191 12.41 -17.25 2.14
C VAL A 191 11.26 -17.35 3.15
N SER A 192 11.57 -17.20 4.44
CA SER A 192 10.57 -16.97 5.49
C SER A 192 10.41 -15.47 5.72
N CYS A 193 9.54 -14.87 4.91
CA CYS A 193 9.44 -13.42 4.82
C CYS A 193 8.74 -12.77 6.02
N ILE A 194 7.71 -13.41 6.59
CA ILE A 194 6.98 -12.88 7.75
C ILE A 194 7.82 -13.04 9.02
N LYS A 195 8.01 -11.93 9.75
CA LYS A 195 8.74 -11.87 11.03
C LYS A 195 7.79 -11.80 12.22
N ALA A 196 6.66 -11.12 12.04
CA ALA A 196 5.58 -11.07 13.01
C ALA A 196 4.28 -10.69 12.29
N GLU A 197 3.16 -11.14 12.85
CA GLU A 197 1.82 -10.79 12.40
C GLU A 197 0.92 -10.62 13.62
N ILE A 198 0.13 -9.55 13.62
CA ILE A 198 -0.85 -9.26 14.68
C ILE A 198 -2.11 -8.68 14.07
N THR A 199 -3.27 -8.98 14.66
CA THR A 199 -4.52 -8.26 14.37
C THR A 199 -4.84 -7.39 15.55
N LEU A 200 -4.87 -6.07 15.34
CA LEU A 200 -5.39 -5.12 16.31
C LEU A 200 -6.89 -4.97 16.08
N SER A 201 -7.65 -4.78 17.16
CA SER A 201 -9.08 -4.49 17.10
C SER A 201 -9.37 -3.30 17.98
N LYS A 202 -10.27 -2.41 17.54
CA LYS A 202 -10.71 -1.28 18.36
C LYS A 202 -11.35 -1.79 19.64
N ALA A 203 -10.94 -1.22 20.78
CA ALA A 203 -11.67 -1.45 22.02
C ALA A 203 -13.14 -1.04 21.84
N LYS A 204 -14.08 -1.96 22.09
CA LYS A 204 -15.51 -1.61 22.15
C LYS A 204 -15.65 -0.53 23.22
N HIS A 205 -16.08 0.68 22.85
CA HIS A 205 -16.56 1.64 23.83
C HIS A 205 -17.68 0.94 24.60
N LYS A 206 -17.48 0.71 25.91
CA LYS A 206 -18.59 0.47 26.83
C LYS A 206 -19.42 1.74 26.76
N GLU A 207 -20.54 1.71 26.04
CA GLU A 207 -21.62 2.65 26.24
C GLU A 207 -21.99 2.55 27.73
N ILE A 208 -21.67 3.60 28.49
CA ILE A 208 -22.22 3.76 29.83
C ILE A 208 -23.65 4.22 29.57
N SER A 209 -24.60 3.31 29.85
CA SER A 209 -26.04 3.52 29.82
C SER A 209 -26.48 4.66 30.73
#